data_AF-A0A7L1Z3N2-F1
#
_entry.id   AF-A0A7L1Z3N2-F1
#
_cell.length_a   1.000
_cell.length_b   1.000
_cell.length_c   1.000
_cell.angle_alpha   90.00
_cell.angle_beta   90.00
_cell.angle_gamma   90.00
#
_symmetry.space_group_name_H-M   'P 1'
#
loop_
_entity.id
_entity.type
_entity.pdbx_description
1 polymer ?
#
loop_
_entity_poly.entity_id
_entity_poly.type
_entity_poly.pdbx_seq_one_letter_code
_entity_poly.pdbx_strand_id
1 'polypeptide(L)'
;GVWRQTRALLFKNCLIKCRTKKSSVQEVLFPLFFLFWLILMSMMHPHRKYDEVANTNLGTLDTSQLVNFVIGFTPPTRMTRDIMKKVAFDNFEDGIITEEYLSEEELQEASALKPSNFVGVVFKDSMSYQLRFHDSIAMSSIYTESR
;
A
#
# COMPACT_ATOMS: atom_id res chain seq x y z
N GLY A 1 -11.87 47.98 -19.82
CA GLY A 1 -11.41 46.90 -18.91
C GLY A 1 -10.01 46.49 -19.28
N VAL A 2 -9.01 47.00 -18.55
CA VAL A 2 -7.57 46.85 -18.85
C VAL A 2 -7.16 45.38 -18.92
N TRP A 3 -7.76 44.52 -18.09
CA TRP A 3 -7.52 43.07 -18.05
C TRP A 3 -7.72 42.34 -19.39
N ARG A 4 -8.79 42.65 -20.14
CA ARG A 4 -9.07 42.04 -21.45
C ARG A 4 -8.02 42.45 -22.49
N GLN A 5 -7.55 43.70 -22.42
CA GLN A 5 -6.47 44.19 -23.28
C GLN A 5 -5.14 43.53 -22.92
N THR A 6 -4.78 43.45 -21.65
CA THR A 6 -3.53 42.80 -21.21
C THR A 6 -3.49 41.33 -21.61
N ARG A 7 -4.60 40.60 -21.47
CA ARG A 7 -4.71 39.20 -21.90
C ARG A 7 -4.52 39.03 -23.41
N ALA A 8 -5.14 39.92 -24.21
CA ALA A 8 -4.99 39.90 -25.66
C ALA A 8 -3.56 40.23 -26.11
N LEU A 9 -2.89 41.17 -25.41
CA LEU A 9 -1.54 41.61 -25.72
C LEU A 9 -0.49 40.55 -25.35
N LEU A 10 -0.68 39.86 -24.21
CA LEU A 10 0.14 38.71 -23.81
C LEU A 10 -0.04 37.54 -24.76
N PHE A 11 -1.28 37.21 -25.14
CA PHE A 11 -1.56 36.14 -26.10
C PHE A 11 -0.95 36.43 -27.47
N LYS A 12 -1.08 37.68 -27.95
CA LYS A 12 -0.45 38.12 -29.20
C LYS A 12 1.08 38.02 -29.14
N ASN A 13 1.72 38.49 -28.07
CA ASN A 13 3.17 38.38 -27.90
C ASN A 13 3.63 36.91 -27.77
N CYS A 14 2.89 36.09 -27.05
CA CYS A 14 3.17 34.66 -26.91
C CYS A 14 3.07 33.96 -28.28
N LEU A 15 1.98 34.15 -29.04
CA LEU A 15 1.81 33.58 -30.38
C LEU A 15 2.86 34.04 -31.38
N ILE A 16 3.21 35.34 -31.39
CA ILE A 16 4.24 35.89 -32.30
C ILE A 16 5.61 35.31 -31.96
N LYS A 17 5.95 35.22 -30.67
CA LYS A 17 7.22 34.62 -30.21
C LYS A 17 7.26 33.11 -30.47
N CYS A 18 6.12 32.42 -30.36
CA CYS A 18 5.97 31.01 -30.72
C CYS A 18 6.16 30.77 -32.23
N ARG A 19 5.65 31.68 -33.08
CA ARG A 19 5.74 31.56 -34.54
C ARG A 19 7.16 31.78 -35.08
N THR A 20 7.97 32.64 -34.45
CA THR A 20 9.28 33.06 -34.99
C THR A 20 10.47 32.30 -34.40
N LYS A 21 10.32 31.62 -33.26
CA LYS A 21 11.44 30.98 -32.56
C LYS A 21 11.06 29.56 -32.12
N LYS A 22 11.32 28.57 -32.99
CA LYS A 22 11.06 27.15 -32.71
C LYS A 22 11.73 26.67 -31.41
N SER A 23 12.91 27.20 -31.05
CA SER A 23 13.57 26.94 -29.75
C SER A 23 12.79 27.47 -28.54
N SER A 24 12.16 28.65 -28.64
CA SER A 24 11.55 29.30 -27.47
C SER A 24 10.27 28.60 -27.02
N VAL A 25 9.56 27.94 -27.94
CA VAL A 25 8.38 27.13 -27.59
C VAL A 25 8.82 25.86 -26.88
N GLN A 26 9.86 25.19 -27.40
CA GLN A 26 10.38 23.97 -26.81
C GLN A 26 10.95 24.19 -25.40
N GLU A 27 11.64 25.32 -25.18
CA GLU A 27 12.17 25.71 -23.86
C GLU A 27 11.10 25.87 -22.78
N VAL A 28 9.87 26.24 -23.13
CA VAL A 28 8.77 26.43 -22.16
C VAL A 28 7.83 25.21 -22.13
N LEU A 29 7.60 24.59 -23.29
CA LEU A 29 6.72 23.43 -23.41
C LEU A 29 7.28 22.21 -22.68
N PHE A 30 8.61 21.99 -22.76
CA PHE A 30 9.25 20.85 -22.12
C PHE A 30 9.15 20.87 -20.58
N PRO A 31 9.52 21.97 -19.87
CA PRO A 31 9.33 22.04 -18.42
C PRO A 31 7.86 22.03 -18.01
N LEU A 32 6.96 22.62 -18.81
CA LEU A 32 5.53 22.60 -18.52
C LEU A 32 4.94 21.18 -18.64
N PHE A 33 5.32 20.46 -19.69
CA PHE A 33 4.94 19.07 -19.90
C PHE A 33 5.51 18.18 -18.79
N PHE A 34 6.80 18.33 -18.47
CA PHE A 34 7.43 17.58 -17.39
C PHE A 34 6.75 17.82 -16.04
N LEU A 35 6.45 19.08 -15.69
CA LEU A 35 5.72 19.43 -14.48
C LEU A 35 4.32 18.80 -14.46
N PHE A 36 3.60 18.85 -15.58
CA PHE A 36 2.29 18.22 -15.71
C PHE A 36 2.35 16.69 -15.48
N TRP A 37 3.35 16.02 -16.07
CA TRP A 37 3.56 14.58 -15.86
C TRP A 37 3.93 14.25 -14.41
N LEU A 38 4.76 15.06 -13.75
CA LEU A 38 5.07 14.87 -12.34
C LEU A 38 3.82 14.98 -11.46
N ILE A 39 2.95 15.95 -11.75
CA ILE A 39 1.67 16.09 -11.04
C ILE A 39 0.79 14.87 -11.30
N LEU A 40 0.69 14.41 -12.54
CA LEU A 40 -0.09 13.23 -12.89
C LEU A 40 0.43 11.97 -12.18
N MET A 41 1.74 11.74 -12.17
CA MET A 41 2.37 10.64 -11.45
C MET A 41 2.15 10.72 -9.94
N SER A 42 2.23 11.94 -9.37
CA SER A 42 1.93 12.20 -7.95
C SER A 42 0.46 11.92 -7.61
N MET A 43 -0.47 12.24 -8.51
CA MET A 43 -1.89 11.93 -8.33
C MET A 43 -2.20 10.44 -8.49
N MET A 44 -1.54 9.75 -9.41
CA MET A 44 -1.70 8.31 -9.63
C MET A 44 -1.12 7.45 -8.51
N HIS A 45 -0.17 8.00 -7.74
CA HIS A 45 0.34 7.41 -6.52
C HIS A 45 -0.19 8.21 -5.32
N PRO A 46 -1.46 8.05 -4.93
CA PRO A 46 -1.95 8.70 -3.71
C PRO A 46 -1.00 8.29 -2.59
N HIS A 47 -0.35 9.29 -2.01
CA HIS A 47 0.57 9.11 -0.91
C HIS A 47 -0.17 8.30 0.16
N ARG A 48 0.25 7.04 0.37
CA ARG A 48 -0.29 6.21 1.46
C ARG A 48 0.17 6.84 2.76
N LYS A 49 -0.59 7.83 3.22
CA LYS A 49 -0.48 8.34 4.57
C LYS A 49 -1.11 7.25 5.43
N TYR A 50 -0.25 6.42 6.00
CA TYR A 50 -0.63 5.68 7.18
C TYR A 50 -0.78 6.74 8.26
N ASP A 51 -2.01 7.14 8.55
CA ASP A 51 -2.24 7.97 9.73
C ASP A 51 -1.68 7.22 10.93
N GLU A 52 -0.95 7.94 11.79
CA GLU A 52 -0.47 7.35 13.04
C GLU A 52 -1.68 6.87 13.83
N VAL A 53 -1.81 5.54 13.91
CA VAL A 53 -2.83 4.90 14.73
C VAL A 53 -2.51 5.29 16.16
N ALA A 54 -3.41 6.04 16.80
CA ALA A 54 -3.27 6.40 18.20
C ALA A 54 -2.99 5.13 19.01
N ASN A 55 -2.01 5.18 19.92
CA ASN A 55 -1.62 4.10 20.85
C ASN A 55 -2.75 3.83 21.87
N THR A 56 -3.94 3.56 21.38
CA THR A 56 -5.10 3.15 22.15
C THR A 56 -4.88 1.72 22.58
N ASN A 57 -5.15 1.45 23.85
CA ASN A 57 -5.09 0.10 24.37
C ASN A 57 -6.12 -0.72 23.59
N LEU A 58 -5.68 -1.70 22.79
CA LEU A 58 -6.52 -2.49 21.88
C LEU A 58 -7.53 -3.40 22.62
N GLY A 59 -7.67 -3.23 23.94
CA GLY A 59 -8.47 -4.07 24.80
C GLY A 59 -7.88 -5.48 24.94
N THR A 60 -8.62 -6.34 25.62
CA THR A 60 -8.34 -7.77 25.60
C THR A 60 -8.84 -8.33 24.28
N LEU A 61 -7.96 -9.02 23.55
CA LEU A 61 -8.32 -9.67 22.30
C LEU A 61 -9.44 -10.68 22.56
N ASP A 62 -10.57 -10.51 21.90
CA ASP A 62 -11.69 -11.45 21.97
C ASP A 62 -11.30 -12.74 21.25
N THR A 63 -10.78 -13.70 22.02
CA THR A 63 -10.26 -14.98 21.53
C THR A 63 -11.31 -15.79 20.77
N SER A 64 -12.60 -15.49 20.95
CA SER A 64 -13.71 -16.12 20.22
C SER A 64 -13.70 -15.80 18.71
N GLN A 65 -13.18 -14.64 18.31
CA GLN A 65 -13.07 -14.23 16.90
C GLN A 65 -11.89 -14.88 16.19
N LEU A 66 -10.93 -15.40 16.95
CA LEU A 66 -9.75 -16.10 16.40
C LEU A 66 -9.94 -17.60 16.27
N VAL A 67 -11.07 -18.13 16.71
CA VAL A 67 -11.41 -19.55 16.53
C VAL A 67 -11.52 -19.82 15.03
N ASN A 68 -10.65 -20.70 14.51
CA ASN A 68 -10.48 -21.02 13.08
C ASN A 68 -9.68 -20.00 12.26
N PHE A 69 -8.87 -19.16 12.91
CA PHE A 69 -7.92 -18.32 12.18
C PHE A 69 -6.70 -19.15 11.76
N VAL A 70 -6.27 -19.01 10.52
CA VAL A 70 -5.15 -19.75 9.93
C VAL A 70 -3.99 -18.80 9.69
N ILE A 71 -2.84 -19.11 10.27
CA ILE A 71 -1.58 -18.39 10.02
C ILE A 71 -0.68 -19.29 9.19
N GLY A 72 -0.55 -18.97 7.91
CA GLY A 72 0.39 -19.63 7.02
C GLY A 72 1.75 -18.96 7.07
N PHE A 73 2.85 -19.72 7.01
CA PHE A 73 4.19 -19.11 6.91
C PHE A 73 5.16 -19.82 5.97
N THR A 74 6.06 -19.03 5.40
CA THR A 74 7.14 -19.47 4.50
C THR A 74 8.38 -18.58 4.65
N PRO A 75 9.60 -19.09 4.47
CA PRO A 75 9.96 -20.51 4.37
C PRO A 75 9.94 -21.23 5.73
N PRO A 76 9.81 -22.56 5.75
CA PRO A 76 9.67 -23.33 6.99
C PRO A 76 11.06 -23.76 7.49
N THR A 77 11.80 -22.80 8.03
CA THR A 77 13.11 -22.99 8.66
C THR A 77 12.96 -23.34 10.15
N ARG A 78 14.04 -23.79 10.80
CA ARG A 78 13.99 -24.07 12.26
C ARG A 78 13.61 -22.84 13.07
N MET A 79 14.22 -21.70 12.76
CA MET A 79 13.96 -20.43 13.43
C MET A 79 12.52 -19.95 13.23
N THR A 80 12.00 -19.98 12.00
CA THR A 80 10.62 -19.53 11.72
C THR A 80 9.58 -20.44 12.37
N ARG A 81 9.84 -21.75 12.45
CA ARG A 81 9.02 -22.70 13.23
C ARG A 81 9.01 -22.37 14.72
N ASP A 82 10.16 -22.07 15.30
CA ASP A 82 10.25 -21.75 16.74
C ASP A 82 9.53 -20.43 17.05
N ILE A 83 9.67 -19.43 16.17
CA ILE A 83 8.91 -18.18 16.24
C ILE A 83 7.40 -18.49 16.18
N MET A 84 6.95 -19.25 15.19
CA MET A 84 5.53 -19.51 14.99
C MET A 84 4.92 -20.35 16.13
N LYS A 85 5.67 -21.31 16.68
CA LYS A 85 5.27 -22.05 17.89
C LYS A 85 5.08 -21.12 19.08
N LYS A 86 5.98 -20.14 19.25
CA LYS A 86 5.86 -19.17 20.33
C LYS A 86 4.69 -18.21 20.12
N VAL A 87 4.46 -17.78 18.87
CA VAL A 87 3.28 -16.97 18.51
C VAL A 87 1.99 -17.71 18.83
N ALA A 88 1.90 -19.00 18.47
CA ALA A 88 0.75 -19.84 18.78
C ALA A 88 0.54 -19.98 20.30
N PHE A 89 1.60 -20.28 21.06
CA PHE A 89 1.51 -20.52 22.50
C PHE A 89 1.23 -19.26 23.33
N ASP A 90 1.93 -18.16 23.08
CA ASP A 90 1.86 -16.95 23.93
C ASP A 90 0.55 -16.16 23.74
N ASN A 91 -0.13 -16.34 22.61
CA ASN A 91 -1.27 -15.48 22.26
C ASN A 91 -2.60 -16.24 22.13
N PHE A 92 -2.59 -17.57 21.92
CA PHE A 92 -3.79 -18.30 21.51
C PHE A 92 -3.85 -19.69 22.14
N GLU A 93 -4.53 -19.81 23.28
CA GLU A 93 -4.60 -21.08 24.03
C GLU A 93 -5.21 -22.25 23.24
N ASP A 94 -6.03 -22.03 22.19
CA ASP A 94 -6.59 -23.14 21.39
C ASP A 94 -7.17 -22.76 19.99
N GLY A 95 -7.00 -21.51 19.54
CA GLY A 95 -7.81 -20.96 18.43
C GLY A 95 -7.17 -20.96 17.03
N ILE A 96 -5.83 -20.87 16.95
CA ILE A 96 -5.12 -20.61 15.69
C ILE A 96 -4.48 -21.87 15.13
N ILE A 97 -4.69 -22.08 13.84
CA ILE A 97 -4.05 -23.15 13.07
C ILE A 97 -2.85 -22.57 12.34
N THR A 98 -1.65 -23.05 12.65
CA THR A 98 -0.42 -22.66 11.94
C THR A 98 -0.12 -23.64 10.82
N GLU A 99 0.00 -23.16 9.59
CA GLU A 99 0.29 -23.98 8.41
C GLU A 99 1.66 -23.60 7.82
N GLU A 100 2.48 -24.61 7.48
CA GLU A 100 3.80 -24.40 6.90
C GLU A 100 3.75 -24.52 5.37
N TYR A 101 4.42 -23.61 4.67
CA TYR A 101 4.46 -23.58 3.20
C TYR A 101 5.90 -23.54 2.70
N LEU A 102 6.20 -24.25 1.62
CA LEU A 102 7.55 -24.35 1.08
C LEU A 102 7.93 -23.12 0.25
N SER A 103 6.96 -22.47 -0.39
CA SER A 103 7.18 -21.30 -1.22
C SER A 103 6.15 -20.17 -0.97
N GLU A 104 6.44 -18.98 -1.49
CA GLU A 104 5.52 -17.83 -1.41
C GLU A 104 4.29 -18.05 -2.31
N GLU A 105 4.45 -18.79 -3.41
CA GLU A 105 3.37 -19.13 -4.35
C GLU A 105 2.35 -20.07 -3.68
N GLU A 106 2.80 -21.14 -3.02
CA GLU A 106 1.90 -22.06 -2.29
C GLU A 106 1.12 -21.34 -1.19
N LEU A 107 1.79 -20.45 -0.46
CA LEU A 107 1.17 -19.61 0.57
C LEU A 107 0.10 -18.69 -0.04
N GLN A 108 0.38 -18.12 -1.20
CA GLN A 108 -0.55 -17.23 -1.89
C GLN A 108 -1.78 -17.99 -2.41
N GLU A 109 -1.60 -19.19 -2.96
CA GLU A 109 -2.71 -20.05 -3.38
C GLU A 109 -3.61 -20.43 -2.19
N ALA A 110 -3.02 -20.79 -1.05
CA ALA A 110 -3.77 -21.08 0.17
C ALA A 110 -4.55 -19.86 0.68
N SER A 111 -3.95 -18.67 0.61
CA SER A 111 -4.63 -17.41 0.97
C SER A 111 -5.83 -17.10 0.07
N ALA A 112 -5.79 -17.53 -1.21
CA ALA A 112 -6.89 -17.37 -2.14
C ALA A 112 -8.04 -18.36 -1.86
N LEU A 113 -7.73 -19.55 -1.34
CA LEU A 113 -8.72 -20.56 -0.98
C LEU A 113 -9.48 -20.22 0.32
N LYS A 114 -8.86 -19.52 1.26
CA LYS A 114 -9.45 -19.16 2.57
C LYS A 114 -9.34 -17.64 2.85
N PRO A 115 -10.02 -16.77 2.08
CA PRO A 115 -9.73 -15.34 2.08
C PRO A 115 -10.08 -14.58 3.38
N SER A 116 -11.04 -15.07 4.18
CA SER A 116 -11.55 -14.31 5.35
C SER A 116 -10.76 -14.53 6.64
N ASN A 117 -10.15 -15.70 6.81
CA ASN A 117 -9.57 -16.14 8.08
C ASN A 117 -8.10 -16.57 7.92
N PHE A 118 -7.42 -16.11 6.86
CA PHE A 118 -6.06 -16.49 6.56
C PHE A 118 -5.13 -15.28 6.54
N VAL A 119 -3.99 -15.41 7.24
CA VAL A 119 -2.88 -14.47 7.14
C VAL A 119 -1.62 -15.21 6.80
N GLY A 120 -0.94 -14.75 5.76
CA GLY A 120 0.36 -15.26 5.35
C GLY A 120 1.50 -14.46 5.98
N VAL A 121 2.52 -15.15 6.45
CA VAL A 121 3.76 -14.54 6.95
C VAL A 121 4.93 -15.01 6.08
N VAL A 122 5.51 -14.08 5.33
CA VAL A 122 6.67 -14.33 4.47
C VAL A 122 7.91 -13.81 5.16
N PHE A 123 8.71 -14.70 5.72
CA PHE A 123 10.00 -14.36 6.33
C PHE A 123 11.03 -14.14 5.23
N LYS A 124 11.60 -12.93 5.17
CA LYS A 124 12.64 -12.58 4.18
C LYS A 124 14.04 -12.77 4.77
N ASP A 125 14.19 -12.51 6.06
CA ASP A 125 15.44 -12.70 6.81
C ASP A 125 15.13 -12.91 8.31
N SER A 126 16.15 -13.22 9.11
CA SER A 126 16.11 -13.35 10.57
C SER A 126 15.46 -12.19 11.32
N MET A 127 15.52 -10.98 10.76
CA MET A 127 14.99 -9.75 11.36
C MET A 127 13.87 -9.11 10.53
N SER A 128 13.43 -9.74 9.44
CA SER A 128 12.44 -9.14 8.54
C SER A 128 11.40 -10.14 8.04
N TYR A 129 10.14 -9.72 8.10
CA TYR A 129 9.00 -10.47 7.61
C TYR A 129 8.00 -9.53 6.92
N GLN A 130 7.17 -10.11 6.07
CA GLN A 130 6.08 -9.42 5.39
C GLN A 130 4.78 -10.16 5.66
N LEU A 131 3.74 -9.43 6.04
CA LEU A 131 2.39 -9.97 6.18
C LEU A 131 1.67 -9.89 4.83
N ARG A 132 0.97 -10.96 4.48
CA ARG A 132 0.13 -11.08 3.29
C ARG A 132 -1.31 -11.30 3.75
N PHE A 133 -2.17 -10.40 3.31
CA PHE A 133 -3.61 -10.48 3.53
C PHE A 133 -4.31 -10.65 2.19
N HIS A 134 -5.49 -11.24 2.18
CA HIS A 134 -6.33 -11.24 1.00
C HIS A 134 -6.79 -9.80 0.67
N ASP A 135 -6.86 -9.44 -0.62
CA ASP A 135 -7.14 -8.07 -1.08
C ASP A 135 -8.45 -7.48 -0.55
N SER A 136 -9.45 -8.32 -0.26
CA SER A 136 -10.71 -7.87 0.36
C SER A 136 -10.53 -7.27 1.76
N ILE A 137 -9.55 -7.76 2.53
CA ILE A 137 -9.25 -7.27 3.89
C ILE A 137 -8.42 -5.98 3.82
N ALA A 138 -7.48 -5.90 2.88
CA ALA A 138 -6.66 -4.71 2.64
C ALA A 138 -7.50 -3.48 2.23
N MET A 139 -8.67 -3.70 1.62
CA MET A 139 -9.61 -2.63 1.28
C MET A 139 -10.43 -2.16 2.50
N SER A 140 -10.66 -3.01 3.51
CA SER A 140 -11.45 -2.64 4.70
C SER A 140 -10.70 -1.74 5.69
N SER A 141 -9.38 -1.87 5.80
CA SER A 141 -8.57 -0.98 6.66
C SER A 141 -8.52 0.46 6.13
N ILE A 142 -8.81 0.66 4.83
CA ILE A 142 -8.96 1.97 4.19
C ILE A 142 -10.26 2.67 4.61
N TYR A 143 -11.27 1.94 5.10
CA TYR A 143 -12.57 2.47 5.54
C TYR A 143 -12.73 2.48 7.06
N THR A 144 -11.66 2.69 7.83
CA THR A 144 -11.81 3.16 9.21
C THR A 144 -12.13 4.66 9.20
N GLU A 145 -13.30 4.98 8.65
CA GLU A 145 -13.91 6.30 8.74
C GLU A 145 -14.35 6.48 10.21
N SER A 146 -13.55 7.23 10.99
CA SER A 146 -13.93 7.66 12.33
C SER A 146 -15.21 8.49 12.24
N ARG A 147 -16.25 8.00 12.89
CA ARG A 147 -17.46 8.77 13.22
C ARG A 147 -17.20 9.69 14.41
#